data_AF-A0A380GZ61-F1
#
_entry.id   AF-A0A380GZ61-F1
#
_cell.length_a   1.000
_cell.length_b   1.000
_cell.length_c   1.000
_cell.angle_alpha   90.00
_cell.angle_beta   90.00
_cell.angle_gamma   90.00
#
_symmetry.space_group_name_H-M   'P 1'
#
loop_
_entity.id
_entity.type
_entity.pdbx_description
1 polymer ?
#
loop_
_entity_poly.entity_id
_entity_poly.type
_entity_poly.pdbx_seq_one_letter_code
_entity_poly.pdbx_strand_id
1 'polypeptide(L)'
;MRMKEDHMKNGQLKAGYNLQIATNSQFVLSYNAYQNPTDMRTMIPFLNLIQKTYGQLPEYIVADAGYGSEPNYIAIIDDFNRTPLITYGMFIKDKTKKYKSDIFNTQNWEYDEMNDEFICPNNKRLG
;
A
#
# COMPACT_ATOMS: atom_id res chain seq x y z
N MET A 1 12.87 15.48 3.69
CA MET A 1 13.00 14.59 2.52
C MET A 1 14.22 15.01 1.70
N ARG A 2 14.95 14.08 1.06
CA ARG A 2 15.96 14.46 0.05
C ARG A 2 15.23 14.71 -1.26
N MET A 3 15.15 15.97 -1.68
CA MET A 3 14.46 16.36 -2.91
C MET A 3 15.34 16.08 -4.12
N LYS A 4 14.72 15.71 -5.26
CA LYS A 4 15.43 15.39 -6.51
C LYS A 4 16.26 16.55 -7.06
N GLU A 5 15.95 17.80 -6.67
CA GLU A 5 16.65 19.02 -7.10
C GLU A 5 17.97 19.30 -6.37
N ASP A 6 18.46 18.42 -5.48
CA ASP A 6 19.77 18.60 -4.84
C ASP A 6 20.91 18.35 -5.85
N HIS A 7 21.08 19.31 -6.77
CA HIS A 7 22.10 19.34 -7.82
C HIS A 7 23.52 19.35 -7.22
N MET A 8 23.65 19.87 -6.00
CA MET A 8 24.91 20.01 -5.28
C MET A 8 25.28 18.75 -4.48
N LYS A 9 24.40 17.74 -4.40
CA LYS A 9 24.55 16.53 -3.56
C LYS A 9 24.90 16.85 -2.10
N ASN A 10 24.52 18.02 -1.59
CA ASN A 10 24.86 18.45 -0.24
C ASN A 10 24.02 17.73 0.82
N GLY A 11 23.10 16.85 0.42
CA GLY A 11 22.34 15.98 1.32
C GLY A 11 21.38 16.74 2.22
N GLN A 12 21.11 18.01 1.91
CA GLN A 12 20.32 18.89 2.75
C GLN A 12 18.86 18.42 2.76
N LEU A 13 18.34 18.13 3.94
CA LEU A 13 16.94 17.77 4.12
C LEU A 13 16.08 19.03 3.97
N LYS A 14 15.20 19.03 2.98
CA LYS A 14 14.15 20.05 2.86
C LYS A 14 12.86 19.54 3.49
N ALA A 15 12.05 20.46 4.01
CA ALA A 15 10.67 20.16 4.40
C ALA A 15 9.92 19.72 3.13
N GLY A 16 9.50 18.46 3.10
CA GLY A 16 8.73 17.87 2.02
C GLY A 16 7.43 17.33 2.59
N TYR A 17 6.34 17.61 1.90
CA TYR A 17 5.01 17.17 2.28
C TYR A 17 4.40 16.38 1.13
N ASN A 18 3.72 15.28 1.46
CA ASN A 18 2.95 14.50 0.51
C ASN A 18 1.54 15.09 0.48
N LEU A 19 1.18 15.70 -0.65
CA LEU A 19 -0.17 16.20 -0.90
C LEU A 19 -1.06 15.04 -1.35
N GLN A 20 -2.18 14.87 -0.65
CA GLN A 20 -3.22 13.90 -0.95
C GLN A 20 -4.45 14.62 -1.48
N ILE A 21 -5.05 14.09 -2.54
CA ILE A 21 -6.21 14.69 -3.19
C ILE A 21 -7.23 13.59 -3.52
N ALA A 22 -8.45 13.76 -3.03
CA ALA A 22 -9.59 12.92 -3.38
C ALA A 22 -10.38 13.59 -4.49
N THR A 23 -10.67 12.83 -5.55
CA THR A 23 -11.44 13.32 -6.68
C THR A 23 -12.59 12.39 -7.01
N ASN A 24 -13.70 12.95 -7.49
CA ASN A 24 -14.83 12.18 -8.02
C ASN A 24 -15.49 12.99 -9.14
N SER A 25 -15.82 12.35 -10.26
CA SER A 25 -16.55 12.97 -11.37
C SER A 25 -15.95 14.32 -11.83
N GLN A 26 -14.62 14.38 -11.93
CA GLN A 26 -13.83 15.58 -12.31
C GLN A 26 -13.81 16.72 -11.27
N PHE A 27 -14.35 16.49 -10.07
CA PHE A 27 -14.26 17.45 -8.95
C PHE A 27 -13.24 17.01 -7.92
N VAL A 28 -12.54 17.99 -7.35
CA VAL A 28 -11.75 17.81 -6.13
C VAL A 28 -12.71 17.88 -4.95
N LEU A 29 -12.79 16.78 -4.19
CA LEU A 29 -13.65 16.71 -3.01
C LEU A 29 -12.85 17.10 -1.76
N SER A 30 -11.67 16.53 -1.57
CA SER A 30 -10.88 16.76 -0.37
C SER A 30 -9.39 16.79 -0.70
N TYR A 31 -8.62 17.52 0.09
CA TYR A 31 -7.17 17.52 0.02
C TYR A 31 -6.56 17.67 1.41
N ASN A 32 -5.36 17.12 1.62
CA ASN A 32 -4.59 17.34 2.84
C ASN A 32 -3.09 17.13 2.59
N ALA A 33 -2.25 17.79 3.39
CA ALA A 33 -0.80 17.68 3.31
C ALA A 33 -0.24 16.89 4.50
N TYR A 34 0.54 15.86 4.21
CA TYR A 34 1.13 14.96 5.21
C TYR A 34 2.64 15.10 5.24
N GLN A 35 3.24 15.01 6.43
CA GLN A 35 4.70 14.97 6.59
C GLN A 35 5.30 13.59 6.33
N ASN A 36 4.44 12.57 6.18
CA ASN A 36 4.87 11.21 5.91
C ASN A 36 5.56 11.14 4.54
N PRO A 37 6.73 10.48 4.45
CA PRO A 37 7.44 10.33 3.18
C PRO A 37 6.77 9.33 2.24
N THR A 38 5.96 8.40 2.77
CA THR A 38 5.25 7.37 2.02
C THR A 38 3.74 7.53 2.15
N ASP A 39 3.05 7.24 1.05
CA ASP A 39 1.59 7.43 0.95
C ASP A 39 0.80 6.36 1.70
N MET A 40 1.40 5.20 1.96
CA MET A 40 0.79 4.12 2.72
C MET A 40 0.21 4.57 4.07
N ARG A 41 0.88 5.48 4.79
CA ARG A 41 0.43 5.94 6.12
C ARG A 41 -0.55 7.11 6.07
N THR A 42 -0.79 7.70 4.90
CA THR A 42 -1.67 8.87 4.76
C THR A 42 -3.12 8.48 4.53
N MET A 43 -3.38 7.27 4.03
CA MET A 43 -4.71 6.76 3.69
C MET A 43 -5.72 6.87 4.85
N ILE A 44 -5.47 6.16 5.96
CA ILE A 44 -6.42 6.07 7.07
C ILE A 44 -6.72 7.46 7.66
N PRO A 45 -5.71 8.31 7.97
CA PRO A 45 -5.97 9.69 8.36
C PRO A 45 -6.79 10.49 7.34
N PHE A 46 -6.57 10.25 6.04
CA PHE A 46 -7.27 10.96 4.98
C PHE A 46 -8.73 10.53 4.83
N LEU A 47 -9.01 9.22 4.89
CA LEU A 47 -10.38 8.69 4.88
C LEU A 47 -11.17 9.17 6.11
N ASN A 48 -10.54 9.18 7.29
CA ASN A 48 -11.16 9.74 8.50
C ASN A 48 -11.51 11.23 8.33
N LEU A 49 -10.63 12.02 7.69
CA LEU A 49 -10.91 13.43 7.41
C LEU A 49 -12.12 13.59 6.47
N ILE A 50 -12.19 12.79 5.40
CA ILE A 50 -13.29 12.81 4.44
C ILE A 50 -14.59 12.39 5.14
N GLN A 51 -14.58 11.30 5.90
CA GLN A 51 -15.75 10.83 6.64
C GLN A 51 -16.24 11.86 7.67
N LYS A 52 -15.32 12.53 8.37
CA LYS A 52 -15.68 13.60 9.30
C LYS A 52 -16.29 14.82 8.59
N THR A 53 -15.82 15.14 7.39
CA THR A 53 -16.27 16.31 6.63
C THR A 53 -17.63 16.06 5.95
N TYR A 54 -17.81 14.89 5.35
CA TYR A 54 -18.98 14.56 4.52
C TYR A 54 -19.97 13.59 5.17
N GLY A 55 -19.64 13.05 6.34
CA GLY A 55 -20.42 12.04 7.06
C GLY A 55 -20.29 10.62 6.49
N GLN A 56 -20.13 10.49 5.17
CA GLN A 56 -20.07 9.19 4.49
C GLN A 56 -18.93 9.14 3.47
N LEU A 57 -18.29 7.96 3.38
CA LEU A 57 -17.35 7.63 2.31
C LEU A 57 -18.06 6.96 1.13
N PRO A 58 -17.59 7.19 -0.12
CA PRO A 58 -18.05 6.45 -1.30
C PRO A 58 -17.89 4.94 -1.13
N GLU A 59 -18.70 4.15 -1.83
CA GLU A 59 -18.67 2.68 -1.78
C GLU A 59 -17.32 2.10 -2.18
N TYR A 60 -16.70 2.68 -3.22
CA TYR A 60 -15.43 2.24 -3.77
C TYR A 60 -14.33 3.26 -3.44
N ILE A 61 -13.25 2.77 -2.84
CA ILE A 61 -12.04 3.55 -2.58
C ILE A 61 -10.97 3.13 -3.59
N VAL A 62 -10.69 4.01 -4.56
CA VAL A 62 -9.72 3.76 -5.63
C VAL A 62 -8.43 4.49 -5.30
N ALA A 63 -7.29 3.79 -5.35
CA ALA A 63 -5.98 4.39 -5.13
C ALA A 63 -4.89 3.63 -5.89
N ASP A 64 -3.70 4.23 -6.01
CA ASP A 64 -2.54 3.58 -6.62
C ASP A 64 -1.91 2.51 -5.71
N ALA A 65 -0.90 1.81 -6.24
CA ALA A 65 -0.22 0.75 -5.51
C ALA A 65 0.59 1.23 -4.29
N GLY A 66 0.90 2.51 -4.19
CA GLY A 66 1.58 3.12 -3.06
C GLY A 66 0.76 3.08 -1.77
N TYR A 67 -0.57 2.98 -1.87
CA TYR A 67 -1.46 2.79 -0.73
C TYR A 67 -1.75 1.32 -0.43
N GLY A 68 -1.37 0.40 -1.32
CA GLY A 68 -1.70 -1.02 -1.22
C GLY A 68 -0.94 -1.71 -0.11
N SER A 69 -1.54 -1.76 1.08
CA SER A 69 -0.97 -2.39 2.26
C SER A 69 -2.02 -3.04 3.14
N GLU A 70 -1.64 -4.10 3.84
CA GLU A 70 -2.51 -4.85 4.74
C GLU A 70 -3.26 -3.95 5.74
N PRO A 71 -2.62 -3.01 6.47
CA PRO A 71 -3.34 -2.14 7.39
C PRO A 71 -4.40 -1.27 6.70
N ASN A 72 -4.13 -0.82 5.47
CA ASN A 72 -5.09 -0.02 4.72
C ASN A 72 -6.26 -0.89 4.21
N TYR A 73 -6.01 -2.13 3.79
CA TYR A 73 -7.09 -3.04 3.38
C TYR A 73 -8.01 -3.37 4.55
N ILE A 74 -7.43 -3.73 5.71
CA ILE A 74 -8.18 -4.01 6.94
C ILE A 74 -9.02 -2.80 7.33
N ALA A 75 -8.43 -1.60 7.40
CA ALA A 75 -9.18 -0.41 7.76
C ALA A 75 -10.34 -0.12 6.78
N ILE A 76 -10.12 -0.27 5.47
CA ILE A 76 -11.16 0.00 4.45
C ILE A 76 -12.31 -1.02 4.54
N ILE A 77 -11.99 -2.30 4.73
CA ILE A 77 -12.99 -3.37 4.75
C ILE A 77 -13.70 -3.43 6.10
N ASP A 78 -12.96 -3.43 7.21
CA ASP A 78 -13.51 -3.71 8.54
C ASP A 78 -14.01 -2.43 9.22
N ASP A 79 -13.22 -1.35 9.22
CA ASP A 79 -13.57 -0.12 9.95
C ASP A 79 -14.54 0.76 9.14
N PHE A 80 -14.26 0.95 7.84
CA PHE A 80 -15.06 1.82 6.98
C PHE A 80 -16.20 1.09 6.24
N ASN A 81 -16.17 -0.25 6.21
CA ASN A 81 -17.10 -1.10 5.47
C ASN A 81 -17.27 -0.64 4.02
N ARG A 82 -16.13 -0.56 3.30
CA ARG A 82 -15.99 -0.12 1.91
C ARG A 82 -15.18 -1.10 1.08
N THR A 83 -15.26 -0.95 -0.24
CA THR A 83 -14.54 -1.83 -1.17
C THR A 83 -13.25 -1.15 -1.66
N PRO A 84 -12.07 -1.66 -1.30
CA PRO A 84 -10.80 -1.14 -1.82
C PRO A 84 -10.57 -1.63 -3.26
N LEU A 85 -10.37 -0.70 -4.18
CA LEU A 85 -9.91 -0.95 -5.55
C LEU A 85 -8.47 -0.46 -5.68
N ILE A 86 -7.57 -1.15 -4.99
CA ILE A 86 -6.16 -0.77 -4.84
C ILE A 86 -5.32 -1.99 -5.18
N THR A 87 -4.34 -1.82 -6.07
CA THR A 87 -3.37 -2.89 -6.37
C THR A 87 -2.33 -2.95 -5.27
N TYR A 88 -1.98 -4.12 -4.74
CA TYR A 88 -0.83 -4.22 -3.83
C TYR A 88 0.49 -4.12 -4.63
N GLY A 89 1.56 -3.66 -3.98
CA GLY A 89 2.82 -3.31 -4.66
C GLY A 89 3.48 -4.43 -5.48
N MET A 90 3.27 -5.70 -5.11
CA MET A 90 3.86 -6.86 -5.78
C MET A 90 2.98 -7.43 -6.90
N PHE A 91 1.75 -6.94 -7.10
CA PHE A 91 0.76 -7.49 -8.03
C PHE A 91 1.26 -7.73 -9.46
N ILE A 92 2.04 -6.79 -10.01
CA ILE A 92 2.61 -6.93 -11.36
C ILE A 92 3.74 -7.96 -11.37
N LYS A 93 4.61 -7.91 -10.35
CA LYS A 93 5.78 -8.77 -10.25
C LYS A 93 5.36 -10.24 -10.07
N ASP A 94 4.33 -10.49 -9.28
CA ASP A 94 3.82 -11.84 -8.99
C ASP A 94 3.24 -12.54 -10.22
N LYS A 95 2.79 -11.76 -11.22
CA LYS A 95 2.31 -12.29 -12.49
C LYS A 95 3.43 -12.73 -13.44
N THR A 96 4.67 -12.29 -13.21
CA THR A 96 5.78 -12.61 -14.12
C THR A 96 6.22 -14.07 -13.98
N LYS A 97 6.52 -14.73 -15.11
CA LYS A 97 7.00 -16.13 -15.12
C LYS A 97 8.22 -16.31 -14.23
N LYS A 98 9.17 -15.36 -14.29
CA LYS A 98 10.40 -15.38 -13.50
C LYS A 98 10.11 -15.46 -12.00
N TYR A 99 9.15 -14.67 -11.51
CA TYR A 99 8.80 -14.66 -10.08
C TYR A 99 8.11 -15.95 -9.65
N LYS A 100 7.22 -16.50 -10.49
CA LYS A 100 6.52 -17.76 -10.21
C LYS A 100 7.43 -18.99 -10.27
N SER A 101 8.46 -18.97 -11.12
CA SER A 101 9.41 -20.07 -11.26
C SER A 101 10.61 -19.98 -10.32
N ASP A 102 10.72 -18.91 -9.52
CA ASP A 102 11.84 -18.71 -8.61
C ASP A 102 11.70 -19.63 -7.39
N ILE A 103 12.58 -20.63 -7.30
CA ILE A 103 12.62 -21.60 -6.19
C ILE A 103 13.06 -20.96 -4.88
N PHE A 104 13.77 -19.82 -4.90
CA PHE A 104 14.22 -19.14 -3.68
C PHE A 104 13.17 -18.17 -3.13
N ASN A 105 12.06 -17.97 -3.85
CA ASN A 105 10.94 -17.20 -3.33
C ASN A 105 10.12 -18.07 -2.36
N THR A 106 10.12 -17.70 -1.09
CA THR A 106 9.40 -18.42 -0.03
C THR A 106 7.91 -18.51 -0.26
N GLN A 107 7.33 -17.54 -1.00
CA GLN A 107 5.90 -17.57 -1.36
C GLN A 107 5.53 -18.68 -2.36
N ASN A 108 6.51 -19.25 -3.06
CA ASN A 108 6.31 -20.36 -3.98
C ASN A 108 6.54 -21.73 -3.31
N TRP A 109 6.91 -21.76 -2.03
CA TRP A 109 7.19 -23.01 -1.32
C TRP A 109 5.89 -23.73 -0.97
N GLU A 110 5.98 -25.06 -0.87
CA GLU A 110 4.88 -25.88 -0.40
C GLU A 110 4.66 -25.62 1.09
N TYR A 111 3.42 -25.34 1.46
CA TYR A 111 2.99 -25.10 2.84
C TYR A 111 2.21 -26.31 3.35
N ASP A 112 2.68 -26.89 4.44
CA ASP A 112 2.07 -28.03 5.13
C ASP A 112 1.14 -27.49 6.23
N GLU A 113 -0.16 -27.38 5.91
CA GLU A 113 -1.18 -26.87 6.83
C GLU A 113 -1.30 -27.68 8.13
N MET A 114 -0.93 -28.97 8.13
CA MET A 114 -1.05 -29.83 9.32
C MET A 114 0.01 -29.52 10.37
N ASN A 115 1.22 -29.17 9.93
CA ASN A 115 2.35 -28.91 10.79
C ASN A 115 2.67 -27.42 10.92
N ASP A 116 2.00 -26.54 10.17
CA ASP A 116 2.26 -25.09 10.07
C ASP A 116 3.70 -24.81 9.61
N GLU A 117 4.19 -25.57 8.62
CA GLU A 117 5.57 -25.53 8.15
C GLU A 117 5.67 -25.27 6.65
N PHE A 118 6.70 -24.53 6.23
CA PHE A 118 7.09 -24.46 4.83
C PHE A 118 8.18 -25.49 4.50
N ILE A 119 8.04 -26.14 3.35
CA ILE A 119 9.05 -27.06 2.81
C ILE A 119 9.92 -26.30 1.82
N CYS A 120 11.18 -26.08 2.18
CA CYS A 120 12.12 -25.41 1.28
C CYS A 120 12.56 -26.35 0.12
N PRO A 121 13.13 -25.83 -0.97
CA PRO A 121 13.58 -26.64 -2.12
C PRO A 121 14.67 -27.68 -1.76
N ASN A 122 15.32 -27.52 -0.61
CA ASN A 122 16.29 -28.49 -0.07
C ASN A 122 15.63 -29.51 0.89
N ASN A 123 14.31 -29.68 0.82
CA ASN A 123 13.50 -30.57 1.66
C ASN A 123 13.65 -30.33 3.17
N LYS A 124 13.99 -29.11 3.57
CA LYS A 124 14.05 -28.72 4.99
C LYS A 124 12.72 -28.09 5.38
N ARG A 125 12.14 -28.60 6.46
CA ARG A 125 10.94 -28.03 7.11
C ARG A 125 11.35 -26.80 7.93
N LEU A 126 10.59 -25.73 7.76
CA LEU A 126 10.78 -24.45 8.43
C LEU A 126 9.44 -24.03 9.02
N GLY A 127 9.34 -24.06 10.34
CA GLY A 127 8.24 -23.54 11.16
C GLY A 127 8.76 -22.53 12.17
#